data_AF-A0A355UJM8-F1
#
_entry.id   AF-A0A355UJM8-F1
#
_cell.length_a   1.000
_cell.length_b   1.000
_cell.length_c   1.000
_cell.angle_alpha   90.00
_cell.angle_beta   90.00
_cell.angle_gamma   90.00
#
_symmetry.space_group_name_H-M   'P 1'
#
loop_
_entity.id
_entity.type
_entity.pdbx_description
1 polymer ?
#
loop_
_entity_poly.entity_id
_entity_poly.type
_entity_poly.pdbx_seq_one_letter_code
_entity_poly.pdbx_strand_id
1 'polypeptide(L)'
;MIVNKLINKIIKTRIPQIEYFMQNPIEVQENVFNSLIQSSKNTIWGKYYDYQTIRNWEHFNGRVPLNDYNSLLPFFERIRKGEENVLWSGDIRWFSKSSGTTSNKSKYIPVSEESLQECHYKGGKDMLALYINNHSESNIFSGASLALGGSEQENEYKNDIFIGDVSAILIDNLPYWAEFFRTPKKEIALMPEWEEKLKKMIED
;
A
#
# COMPACT_ATOMS: atom_id res chain seq x y z
N MET A 1 15.68 24.88 -9.13
CA MET A 1 15.20 25.98 -8.25
C MET A 1 13.71 26.30 -8.42
N ILE A 2 13.20 26.59 -9.64
CA ILE A 2 11.76 26.89 -9.86
C ILE A 2 10.87 25.64 -9.66
N VAL A 3 11.28 24.50 -10.22
CA VAL A 3 10.55 23.22 -10.08
C VAL A 3 10.42 22.79 -8.61
N ASN A 4 11.52 22.85 -7.85
CA ASN A 4 11.53 22.54 -6.41
C ASN A 4 10.56 23.44 -5.62
N LYS A 5 10.55 24.76 -5.88
CA LYS A 5 9.63 25.69 -5.21
C LYS A 5 8.16 25.41 -5.55
N LEU A 6 7.87 25.05 -6.80
CA LEU A 6 6.51 24.69 -7.23
C LEU A 6 6.03 23.40 -6.57
N ILE A 7 6.86 22.34 -6.58
CA ILE A 7 6.57 21.06 -5.94
C ILE A 7 6.36 21.26 -4.43
N ASN A 8 7.24 22.02 -3.77
CA ASN A 8 7.12 22.34 -2.35
C ASN A 8 5.76 23.01 -2.04
N LYS A 9 5.33 23.96 -2.87
CA LYS A 9 4.04 24.65 -2.68
C LYS A 9 2.85 23.70 -2.85
N ILE A 10 2.89 22.83 -3.85
CA ILE A 10 1.83 21.84 -4.11
C ILE A 10 1.74 20.85 -2.95
N ILE A 11 2.86 20.27 -2.51
CA ILE A 11 2.86 19.26 -1.45
C ILE A 11 2.37 19.86 -0.12
N LYS A 12 2.71 21.13 0.19
CA LYS A 12 2.23 21.81 1.41
C LYS A 12 0.71 21.98 1.47
N THR A 13 -0.03 21.88 0.36
CA THR A 13 -1.50 21.90 0.38
C THR A 13 -2.11 20.74 1.16
N ARG A 14 -1.33 19.70 1.45
CA ARG A 14 -1.73 18.55 2.25
C ARG A 14 -1.73 18.82 3.76
N ILE A 15 -0.96 19.81 4.23
CA ILE A 15 -0.78 20.10 5.67
C ILE A 15 -2.10 20.40 6.37
N PRO A 16 -2.99 21.29 5.86
CA PRO A 16 -4.27 21.56 6.51
C PRO A 16 -5.14 20.30 6.69
N GLN A 17 -5.04 19.34 5.76
CA GLN A 17 -5.79 18.09 5.87
C GLN A 17 -5.20 17.16 6.95
N ILE A 18 -3.88 17.12 7.09
CA ILE A 18 -3.22 16.38 8.18
C ILE A 18 -3.58 17.00 9.54
N GLU A 19 -3.57 18.33 9.63
CA GLU A 19 -3.99 19.05 10.84
C GLU A 19 -5.45 18.76 11.20
N TYR A 20 -6.34 18.73 10.21
CA TYR A 20 -7.73 18.32 10.42
C TYR A 20 -7.84 16.92 11.02
N PHE A 21 -7.05 15.96 10.53
CA PHE A 21 -7.04 14.60 11.07
C PHE A 21 -6.56 14.55 12.53
N MET A 22 -5.57 15.37 12.87
CA MET A 22 -5.06 15.47 14.24
C MET A 22 -6.05 16.14 15.19
N GLN A 23 -6.81 17.12 14.70
CA GLN A 23 -7.81 17.86 15.49
C GLN A 23 -9.13 17.09 15.65
N ASN A 24 -9.49 16.25 14.67
CA ASN A 24 -10.77 15.53 14.63
C ASN A 24 -10.58 14.00 14.47
N PRO A 25 -9.77 13.34 15.32
CA PRO A 25 -9.38 11.94 15.09
C PRO A 25 -10.57 10.97 15.18
N ILE A 26 -11.54 11.21 16.06
CA ILE A 26 -12.71 10.35 16.24
C ILE A 26 -13.60 10.36 14.99
N GLU A 27 -14.01 11.55 14.54
CA GLU A 27 -14.83 11.72 13.34
C GLU A 27 -14.14 11.10 12.11
N VAL A 28 -12.82 11.30 11.98
CA VAL A 28 -12.05 10.73 10.86
C VAL A 28 -12.04 9.21 10.91
N GLN A 29 -11.87 8.60 12.08
CA GLN A 29 -11.93 7.14 12.22
C GLN A 29 -13.34 6.59 11.96
N GLU A 30 -14.39 7.29 12.38
CA GLU A 30 -15.78 6.92 12.08
C GLU A 30 -16.05 6.95 10.57
N ASN A 31 -15.58 7.98 9.88
CA ASN A 31 -15.68 8.08 8.42
C ASN A 31 -14.94 6.94 7.71
N VAL A 32 -13.71 6.64 8.14
CA VAL A 32 -12.92 5.51 7.61
C VAL A 32 -13.67 4.19 7.86
N PHE A 33 -14.12 3.95 9.08
CA PHE A 33 -14.89 2.77 9.44
C PHE A 33 -16.13 2.60 8.55
N ASN A 34 -16.96 3.64 8.44
CA ASN A 34 -18.16 3.62 7.62
C ASN A 34 -17.84 3.33 6.16
N SER A 35 -16.79 3.94 5.61
CA SER A 35 -16.34 3.67 4.25
C SER A 35 -15.93 2.21 4.07
N LEU A 36 -15.13 1.65 4.97
CA LEU A 36 -14.68 0.25 4.90
C LEU A 36 -15.86 -0.72 4.96
N ILE A 37 -16.79 -0.54 5.90
CA ILE A 37 -17.98 -1.40 6.04
C ILE A 37 -18.86 -1.31 4.79
N GLN A 38 -19.12 -0.09 4.30
CA GLN A 38 -19.98 0.08 3.12
C GLN A 38 -19.34 -0.50 1.85
N SER A 39 -18.03 -0.33 1.67
CA SER A 39 -17.31 -0.91 0.54
C SER A 39 -17.35 -2.42 0.58
N SER A 40 -17.13 -3.05 1.74
CA SER A 40 -17.01 -4.51 1.85
C SER A 40 -18.32 -5.26 2.06
N LYS A 41 -19.48 -4.60 2.21
CA LYS A 41 -20.73 -5.29 2.59
C LYS A 41 -21.20 -6.40 1.66
N ASN A 42 -20.82 -6.34 0.38
CA ASN A 42 -21.23 -7.30 -0.65
C ASN A 42 -20.22 -8.45 -0.85
N THR A 43 -19.06 -8.39 -0.19
CA THR A 43 -18.05 -9.45 -0.26
C THR A 43 -18.54 -10.71 0.45
N ILE A 44 -17.88 -11.84 0.22
CA ILE A 44 -18.16 -13.10 0.93
C ILE A 44 -18.02 -12.88 2.44
N TRP A 45 -16.96 -12.19 2.87
CA TRP A 45 -16.75 -11.84 4.27
C TRP A 45 -17.81 -10.90 4.82
N GLY A 46 -18.15 -9.85 4.07
CA GLY A 46 -19.18 -8.88 4.44
C GLY A 46 -20.55 -9.54 4.60
N LYS A 47 -20.90 -10.47 3.72
CA LYS A 47 -22.14 -11.27 3.83
C LYS A 47 -22.08 -12.24 5.01
N TYR A 48 -20.95 -12.90 5.24
CA TYR A 48 -20.76 -13.84 6.34
C TYR A 48 -21.01 -13.19 7.71
N TYR A 49 -20.56 -11.93 7.89
CA TYR A 49 -20.81 -11.14 9.09
C TYR A 49 -21.92 -10.08 8.91
N ASP A 50 -22.77 -10.20 7.90
CA ASP A 50 -23.92 -9.31 7.66
C ASP A 50 -23.60 -7.79 7.78
N TYR A 51 -22.51 -7.34 7.15
CA TYR A 51 -22.06 -5.94 7.19
C TYR A 51 -23.13 -4.94 6.75
N GLN A 52 -24.12 -5.39 5.97
CA GLN A 52 -25.26 -4.57 5.56
C GLN A 52 -26.06 -3.99 6.74
N THR A 53 -26.10 -4.69 7.88
CA THR A 53 -26.83 -4.24 9.08
C THR A 53 -25.94 -3.57 10.14
N ILE A 54 -24.63 -3.47 9.89
CA ILE A 54 -23.70 -2.75 10.76
C ILE A 54 -23.91 -1.24 10.58
N ARG A 55 -24.21 -0.54 11.68
CA ARG A 55 -24.51 0.90 11.69
C ARG A 55 -23.53 1.73 12.51
N ASN A 56 -22.80 1.08 13.40
CA ASN A 56 -21.86 1.70 14.32
C ASN A 56 -20.80 0.68 14.72
N TRP A 57 -19.81 1.16 15.48
CA TRP A 57 -18.71 0.36 15.98
C TRP A 57 -19.19 -0.80 16.85
N GLU A 58 -20.19 -0.60 17.70
CA GLU A 58 -20.69 -1.61 18.63
C GLU A 58 -21.27 -2.83 17.90
N HIS A 59 -22.02 -2.60 16.82
CA HIS A 59 -22.54 -3.68 15.97
C HIS A 59 -21.41 -4.50 15.35
N PHE A 60 -20.36 -3.83 14.88
CA PHE A 60 -19.20 -4.51 14.29
C PHE A 60 -18.43 -5.31 15.34
N ASN A 61 -18.09 -4.68 16.46
CA ASN A 61 -17.31 -5.29 17.53
C ASN A 61 -18.02 -6.50 18.16
N GLY A 62 -19.36 -6.48 18.24
CA GLY A 62 -20.13 -7.62 18.73
C GLY A 62 -20.25 -8.80 17.76
N ARG A 63 -19.83 -8.63 16.49
CA ARG A 63 -20.10 -9.60 15.42
C ARG A 63 -18.84 -10.12 14.73
N VAL A 64 -17.86 -9.26 14.51
CA VAL A 64 -16.62 -9.62 13.81
C VAL A 64 -15.55 -9.93 14.86
N PRO A 65 -15.09 -11.19 14.97
CA PRO A 65 -14.07 -11.54 15.93
C PRO A 65 -12.72 -10.93 15.55
N LEU A 66 -11.82 -10.83 16.52
CA LEU A 66 -10.40 -10.59 16.23
C LEU A 66 -9.84 -11.80 15.48
N ASN A 67 -9.20 -11.53 14.34
CA ASN A 67 -8.66 -12.56 13.45
C ASN A 67 -7.13 -12.44 13.39
N ASP A 68 -6.45 -13.58 13.35
CA ASP A 68 -5.03 -13.67 13.04
C ASP A 68 -4.81 -14.09 11.57
N TYR A 69 -3.55 -14.18 11.15
CA TYR A 69 -3.22 -14.60 9.78
C TYR A 69 -3.75 -16.00 9.44
N ASN A 70 -3.69 -16.95 10.38
CA ASN A 70 -4.09 -18.34 10.14
C ASN A 70 -5.60 -18.46 9.95
N SER A 71 -6.38 -17.68 10.71
CA SER A 71 -7.84 -17.62 10.58
C SER A 71 -8.28 -17.04 9.23
N LEU A 72 -7.50 -16.13 8.65
CA LEU A 72 -7.76 -15.53 7.34
C LEU A 72 -7.14 -16.29 6.17
N LEU A 73 -6.18 -17.20 6.43
CA LEU A 73 -5.48 -17.95 5.40
C LEU A 73 -6.41 -18.65 4.39
N PRO A 74 -7.53 -19.29 4.78
CA PRO A 74 -8.46 -19.88 3.81
C PRO A 74 -9.04 -18.86 2.83
N PHE A 75 -9.24 -17.62 3.25
CA PHE A 75 -9.74 -16.54 2.40
C PHE A 75 -8.62 -15.98 1.51
N PHE A 76 -7.41 -15.83 2.04
CA PHE A 76 -6.25 -15.44 1.22
C PHE A 76 -5.98 -16.47 0.12
N GLU A 77 -6.07 -17.76 0.39
CA GLU A 77 -5.87 -18.81 -0.62
C GLU A 77 -6.95 -18.81 -1.71
N ARG A 78 -8.19 -18.43 -1.37
CA ARG A 78 -9.25 -18.20 -2.38
C ARG A 78 -8.89 -17.05 -3.30
N ILE A 79 -8.47 -15.92 -2.73
CA ILE A 79 -8.05 -14.75 -3.50
C ILE A 79 -6.81 -15.06 -4.36
N ARG A 80 -5.80 -15.76 -3.82
CA ARG A 80 -4.60 -16.17 -4.56
C ARG A 80 -4.91 -17.10 -5.73
N LYS A 81 -6.04 -17.82 -5.70
CA LYS A 81 -6.54 -18.64 -6.81
C LYS A 81 -7.39 -17.86 -7.82
N GLY A 82 -7.55 -16.54 -7.62
CA GLY A 82 -8.28 -15.64 -8.50
C GLY A 82 -9.74 -15.42 -8.13
N GLU A 83 -10.19 -15.85 -6.94
CA GLU A 83 -11.55 -15.56 -6.51
C GLU A 83 -11.69 -14.09 -6.05
N GLU A 84 -12.61 -13.37 -6.68
CA GLU A 84 -12.89 -11.96 -6.40
C GLU A 84 -13.89 -11.78 -5.26
N ASN A 85 -13.98 -10.55 -4.72
CA ASN A 85 -14.98 -10.16 -3.72
C ASN A 85 -14.98 -11.07 -2.46
N VAL A 86 -13.83 -11.59 -2.06
CA VAL A 86 -13.70 -12.48 -0.89
C VAL A 86 -13.67 -11.67 0.41
N LEU A 87 -12.57 -10.93 0.66
CA LEU A 87 -12.39 -10.07 1.84
C LEU A 87 -12.65 -8.60 1.51
N TRP A 88 -12.20 -8.16 0.34
CA TRP A 88 -12.36 -6.81 -0.17
C TRP A 88 -13.10 -6.84 -1.51
N SER A 89 -13.74 -5.73 -1.85
CA SER A 89 -14.53 -5.60 -3.08
C SER A 89 -13.62 -5.38 -4.28
N GLY A 90 -13.96 -5.97 -5.41
CA GLY A 90 -13.13 -5.90 -6.62
C GLY A 90 -12.09 -7.01 -6.72
N ASP A 91 -11.20 -6.86 -7.70
CA ASP A 91 -10.12 -7.77 -8.02
C ASP A 91 -8.85 -7.44 -7.24
N ILE A 92 -8.16 -8.47 -6.75
CA ILE A 92 -6.86 -8.33 -6.09
C ILE A 92 -5.80 -8.86 -7.03
N ARG A 93 -4.96 -7.94 -7.53
CA ARG A 93 -3.89 -8.25 -8.49
C ARG A 93 -2.52 -8.40 -7.85
N TRP A 94 -2.37 -8.02 -6.58
CA TRP A 94 -1.09 -8.03 -5.89
C TRP A 94 -1.17 -8.73 -4.54
N PHE A 95 -0.13 -9.50 -4.23
CA PHE A 95 0.13 -10.02 -2.89
C PHE A 95 1.50 -9.59 -2.42
N SER A 96 1.51 -8.92 -1.27
CA SER A 96 2.76 -8.62 -0.60
C SER A 96 3.25 -9.83 0.19
N LYS A 97 4.51 -10.18 0.01
CA LYS A 97 5.22 -11.16 0.84
C LYS A 97 5.73 -10.45 2.07
N SER A 98 5.36 -10.97 3.23
CA SER A 98 5.83 -10.55 4.54
C SER A 98 6.84 -11.58 5.04
N SER A 99 8.02 -11.11 5.45
CA SER A 99 9.14 -11.93 5.97
C SER A 99 8.89 -12.56 7.35
N GLY A 100 7.62 -12.69 7.76
CA GLY A 100 7.18 -13.05 9.12
C GLY A 100 8.09 -14.04 9.85
N THR A 101 8.63 -13.60 11.00
CA THR A 101 9.67 -14.28 11.81
C THR A 101 9.19 -15.47 12.64
N THR A 102 7.99 -15.99 12.38
CA THR A 102 7.43 -17.10 13.15
C THR A 102 6.79 -18.10 12.19
N SER A 103 7.34 -19.32 12.15
CA SER A 103 6.88 -20.53 11.44
C SER A 103 7.27 -20.73 9.96
N ASN A 104 8.52 -20.46 9.53
CA ASN A 104 9.16 -20.96 8.28
C ASN A 104 8.37 -20.83 6.94
N LYS A 105 7.21 -20.17 6.93
CA LYS A 105 6.36 -19.95 5.77
C LYS A 105 6.10 -18.46 5.65
N SER A 106 6.39 -17.93 4.47
CA SER A 106 6.13 -16.52 4.18
C SER A 106 4.62 -16.25 4.27
N LYS A 107 4.27 -15.08 4.81
CA LYS A 107 2.89 -14.60 4.85
C LYS A 107 2.60 -13.82 3.58
N TYR A 108 1.45 -14.06 2.97
CA TYR A 108 1.01 -13.38 1.75
C TYR A 108 -0.21 -12.55 2.08
N ILE A 109 -0.10 -11.23 1.96
CA ILE A 109 -1.16 -10.29 2.32
C ILE A 109 -1.68 -9.64 1.03
N PRO A 110 -3.00 -9.72 0.75
CA PRO A 110 -3.57 -9.10 -0.44
C PRO A 110 -3.40 -7.59 -0.40
N VAL A 111 -3.08 -7.01 -1.55
CA VAL A 111 -2.91 -5.56 -1.73
C VAL A 111 -3.89 -5.14 -2.83
N SER A 112 -4.83 -4.26 -2.48
CA SER A 112 -5.81 -3.73 -3.43
C SER A 112 -5.29 -2.45 -4.09
N GLU A 113 -5.89 -2.05 -5.20
CA GLU A 113 -5.57 -0.77 -5.83
C GLU A 113 -5.82 0.40 -4.86
N GLU A 114 -6.91 0.35 -4.09
CA GLU A 114 -7.21 1.39 -3.12
C GLU A 114 -6.18 1.46 -2.00
N SER A 115 -5.60 0.34 -1.55
CA SER A 115 -4.53 0.38 -0.54
C SER A 115 -3.24 0.97 -1.12
N LEU A 116 -2.92 0.72 -2.39
CA LEU A 116 -1.80 1.39 -3.05
C LEU A 116 -2.00 2.90 -3.10
N GLN A 117 -3.16 3.36 -3.57
CA GLN A 117 -3.44 4.79 -3.76
C GLN A 117 -3.69 5.55 -2.45
N GLU A 118 -4.62 5.06 -1.63
CA GLU A 118 -5.14 5.77 -0.46
C GLU A 118 -4.37 5.49 0.83
N CYS A 119 -3.49 4.48 0.85
CA CYS A 119 -2.60 4.21 1.97
C CYS A 119 -1.13 4.46 1.59
N HIS A 120 -0.54 3.66 0.70
CA HIS A 120 0.91 3.70 0.47
C HIS A 120 1.37 5.01 -0.19
N TYR A 121 0.80 5.38 -1.34
CA TYR A 121 1.18 6.61 -2.04
C TYR A 121 0.73 7.87 -1.28
N LYS A 122 -0.44 7.84 -0.65
CA LYS A 122 -0.91 8.92 0.20
C LYS A 122 0.00 9.13 1.41
N GLY A 123 0.43 8.05 2.08
CA GLY A 123 1.38 8.11 3.18
C GLY A 123 2.74 8.68 2.76
N GLY A 124 3.23 8.31 1.57
CA GLY A 124 4.44 8.92 1.00
C GLY A 124 4.30 10.43 0.77
N LYS A 125 3.14 10.87 0.24
CA LYS A 125 2.83 12.30 0.06
C LYS A 125 2.75 13.03 1.42
N ASP A 126 2.15 12.41 2.44
CA ASP A 126 2.05 12.98 3.79
C ASP A 126 3.42 13.14 4.43
N MET A 127 4.29 12.14 4.29
CA MET A 127 5.68 12.19 4.76
C MET A 127 6.44 13.35 4.11
N LEU A 128 6.36 13.48 2.78
CA LEU A 128 7.01 14.59 2.07
C LEU A 128 6.44 15.94 2.48
N ALA A 129 5.12 16.04 2.69
CA ALA A 129 4.49 17.27 3.15
C ALA A 129 5.01 17.70 4.51
N LEU A 130 5.03 16.79 5.48
CA LEU A 130 5.55 17.06 6.81
C LEU A 130 7.03 17.47 6.76
N TYR A 131 7.86 16.77 5.98
CA TYR A 131 9.27 17.10 5.82
C TYR A 131 9.47 18.52 5.24
N ILE A 132 8.82 18.85 4.11
CA ILE A 132 8.95 20.17 3.47
C ILE A 132 8.35 21.28 4.32
N ASN A 133 7.32 20.97 5.12
CA ASN A 133 6.76 21.93 6.06
C ASN A 133 7.77 22.31 7.14
N ASN A 134 8.49 21.33 7.68
CA ASN A 134 9.53 21.53 8.68
C ASN A 134 10.86 22.07 8.10
N HIS A 135 11.10 21.86 6.80
CA HIS A 135 12.32 22.26 6.11
C HIS A 135 12.01 23.01 4.80
N SER A 136 11.50 24.25 4.91
CA SER A 136 11.03 25.04 3.76
C SER A 136 12.10 25.31 2.70
N GLU A 137 13.36 25.40 3.11
CA GLU A 137 14.51 25.66 2.24
C GLU A 137 15.09 24.37 1.62
N SER A 138 14.47 23.22 1.85
CA SER A 138 14.95 21.95 1.30
C SER A 138 14.92 21.94 -0.22
N ASN A 139 16.00 21.39 -0.80
CA ASN A 139 16.17 21.17 -2.24
C ASN A 139 16.05 19.70 -2.62
N ILE A 140 15.29 18.90 -1.84
CA ILE A 140 15.18 17.43 -2.01
C ILE A 140 14.75 17.00 -3.42
N PHE A 141 13.97 17.82 -4.14
CA PHE A 141 13.55 17.53 -5.53
C PHE A 141 14.53 18.02 -6.59
N SER A 142 15.69 18.55 -6.19
CA SER A 142 16.73 19.00 -7.12
C SER A 142 17.73 17.90 -7.50
N GLY A 143 17.63 16.73 -6.87
CA GLY A 143 18.45 15.55 -7.18
C GLY A 143 17.59 14.31 -7.42
N ALA A 144 18.26 13.18 -7.71
CA ALA A 144 17.59 11.89 -7.84
C ALA A 144 17.42 11.23 -6.47
N SER A 145 16.32 10.51 -6.29
CA SER A 145 16.07 9.66 -5.12
C SER A 145 16.55 8.24 -5.41
N LEU A 146 17.53 7.76 -4.63
CA LEU A 146 17.91 6.36 -4.64
C LEU A 146 16.80 5.54 -3.95
N ALA A 147 16.16 4.63 -4.70
CA ALA A 147 15.14 3.75 -4.17
C ALA A 147 15.64 2.31 -4.16
N LEU A 148 15.82 1.77 -2.96
CA LEU A 148 16.13 0.37 -2.72
C LEU A 148 14.82 -0.36 -2.38
N GLY A 149 14.30 -1.08 -3.37
CA GLY A 149 13.15 -1.96 -3.17
C GLY A 149 13.58 -3.42 -2.98
N GLY A 150 12.66 -4.19 -2.40
CA GLY A 150 12.64 -5.64 -2.47
C GLY A 150 12.42 -6.18 -3.89
N SER A 151 12.07 -7.45 -3.99
CA SER A 151 12.03 -8.16 -5.28
C SER A 151 10.66 -8.78 -5.58
N GLU A 152 10.45 -9.03 -6.87
CA GLU A 152 9.39 -9.91 -7.35
C GLU A 152 9.66 -11.35 -6.92
N GLN A 153 8.59 -12.13 -6.76
CA GLN A 153 8.60 -13.51 -6.32
C GLN A 153 7.75 -14.35 -7.28
N GLU A 154 8.10 -15.63 -7.44
CA GLU A 154 7.32 -16.52 -8.30
C GLU A 154 5.90 -16.73 -7.77
N ASN A 155 4.93 -16.73 -8.68
CA ASN A 155 3.55 -17.09 -8.38
C ASN A 155 3.30 -18.58 -8.64
N GLU A 156 3.10 -19.32 -7.55
CA GLU A 156 2.82 -20.76 -7.53
C GLU A 156 1.59 -21.17 -8.36
N TYR A 157 0.58 -20.29 -8.43
CA TYR A 157 -0.69 -20.56 -9.10
C TYR A 157 -0.66 -20.23 -10.60
N LYS A 158 0.42 -19.61 -11.10
CA LYS A 158 0.60 -19.24 -12.51
C LYS A 158 -0.58 -18.47 -13.11
N ASN A 159 -1.28 -17.70 -12.28
CA ASN A 159 -2.28 -16.73 -12.71
C ASN A 159 -1.68 -15.31 -12.76
N ASP A 160 -2.46 -14.33 -13.20
CA ASP A 160 -2.01 -12.96 -13.42
C ASP A 160 -1.80 -12.13 -12.14
N ILE A 161 -1.76 -12.78 -10.97
CA ILE A 161 -1.51 -12.12 -9.69
C ILE A 161 -0.01 -11.93 -9.51
N PHE A 162 0.41 -10.70 -9.26
CA PHE A 162 1.79 -10.37 -8.94
C PHE A 162 2.09 -10.63 -7.46
N ILE A 163 3.24 -11.25 -7.17
CA ILE A 163 3.69 -11.51 -5.80
C ILE A 163 5.07 -10.88 -5.62
N GLY A 164 5.26 -10.11 -4.55
CA GLY A 164 6.55 -9.50 -4.27
C GLY A 164 6.56 -8.80 -2.92
N ASP A 165 7.69 -8.19 -2.57
CA ASP A 165 7.70 -7.28 -1.43
C ASP A 165 6.80 -6.07 -1.70
N VAL A 166 6.22 -5.45 -0.65
CA VAL A 166 5.37 -4.24 -0.81
C VAL A 166 6.10 -3.18 -1.64
N SER A 167 7.39 -2.97 -1.39
CA SER A 167 8.21 -2.03 -2.15
C SER A 167 8.34 -2.38 -3.64
N ALA A 168 8.37 -3.67 -3.99
CA ALA A 168 8.42 -4.12 -5.37
C ALA A 168 7.09 -3.81 -6.07
N ILE A 169 5.97 -4.09 -5.41
CA ILE A 169 4.62 -3.74 -5.90
C ILE A 169 4.51 -2.23 -6.12
N LEU A 170 4.97 -1.41 -5.17
CA LEU A 170 4.92 0.04 -5.30
C LEU A 170 5.78 0.53 -6.46
N ILE A 171 7.02 0.07 -6.57
CA ILE A 171 7.92 0.45 -7.67
C ILE A 171 7.33 0.03 -9.02
N ASP A 172 6.72 -1.15 -9.08
CA ASP A 172 6.10 -1.66 -10.29
C ASP A 172 4.90 -0.81 -10.75
N ASN A 173 4.15 -0.25 -9.81
CA ASN A 173 2.96 0.56 -10.07
C ASN A 173 3.20 2.08 -10.01
N LEU A 174 4.46 2.53 -10.03
CA LEU A 174 4.76 3.95 -10.10
C LEU A 174 4.34 4.53 -11.46
N PRO A 175 3.79 5.74 -11.50
CA PRO A 175 3.53 6.42 -12.76
C PRO A 175 4.85 6.76 -13.45
N TYR A 176 4.88 6.69 -14.79
CA TYR A 176 6.10 6.90 -15.60
C TYR A 176 6.88 8.18 -15.24
N TRP A 177 6.19 9.27 -14.87
CA TRP A 177 6.86 10.51 -14.51
C TRP A 177 7.69 10.41 -13.22
N ALA A 178 7.35 9.51 -12.31
CA ALA A 178 8.08 9.30 -11.06
C ALA A 178 9.44 8.62 -11.29
N GLU A 179 9.60 7.91 -12.42
CA GLU A 179 10.87 7.29 -12.81
C GLU A 179 11.95 8.33 -13.10
N PHE A 180 11.59 9.52 -13.60
CA PHE A 180 12.57 10.58 -13.88
C PHE A 180 13.28 11.14 -12.63
N PHE A 181 12.69 10.95 -11.45
CA PHE A 181 13.25 11.43 -10.19
C PHE A 181 13.87 10.32 -9.34
N ARG A 182 13.96 9.10 -9.88
CA ARG A 182 14.38 7.90 -9.14
C ARG A 182 15.52 7.18 -9.86
N THR A 183 16.46 6.67 -9.08
CA THR A 183 17.48 5.70 -9.53
C THR A 183 17.44 4.47 -8.60
N PRO A 184 17.72 3.25 -9.09
CA PRO A 184 18.03 2.88 -10.47
C PRO A 184 16.77 2.69 -11.33
N LYS A 185 16.91 2.47 -12.65
CA LYS A 185 15.77 2.08 -13.53
C LYS A 185 14.92 0.95 -12.92
N LYS A 186 13.62 0.93 -13.21
CA LYS A 186 12.64 -0.02 -12.65
C LYS A 186 13.09 -1.48 -12.80
N GLU A 187 13.58 -1.85 -13.98
CA GLU A 187 14.08 -3.20 -14.28
C GLU A 187 15.22 -3.62 -13.34
N ILE A 188 16.15 -2.72 -13.02
CA ILE A 188 17.26 -2.97 -12.07
C ILE A 188 16.71 -3.01 -10.64
N ALA A 189 15.79 -2.11 -10.30
CA ALA A 189 15.21 -2.02 -8.96
C ALA A 189 14.42 -3.28 -8.56
N LEU A 190 13.84 -4.01 -9.52
CA LEU A 190 13.03 -5.21 -9.29
C LEU A 190 13.81 -6.52 -9.36
N MET A 191 15.12 -6.48 -9.67
CA MET A 191 15.95 -7.68 -9.77
C MET A 191 15.96 -8.49 -8.46
N PRO A 192 15.82 -9.84 -8.53
CA PRO A 192 15.82 -10.70 -7.35
C PRO A 192 17.21 -10.92 -6.76
N GLU A 193 18.24 -11.03 -7.60
CA GLU A 193 19.61 -11.32 -7.18
C GLU A 193 20.36 -10.05 -6.74
N TRP A 194 20.61 -9.95 -5.43
CA TRP A 194 21.19 -8.75 -4.80
C TRP A 194 22.56 -8.36 -5.35
N GLU A 195 23.47 -9.32 -5.53
CA GLU A 195 24.83 -9.05 -6.00
C GLU A 195 24.85 -8.55 -7.45
N GLU A 196 24.00 -9.12 -8.31
CA GLU A 196 23.88 -8.65 -9.69
C GLU A 196 23.19 -7.28 -9.75
N LYS A 197 22.14 -7.08 -8.95
CA LYS A 197 21.45 -5.80 -8.80
C LYS A 197 22.42 -4.70 -8.38
N LEU A 198 23.26 -4.94 -7.38
CA LEU A 198 24.23 -3.96 -6.88
C LEU A 198 25.23 -3.56 -7.98
N LYS A 199 25.71 -4.52 -8.78
CA LYS A 199 26.60 -4.21 -9.92
C LYS A 199 25.91 -3.33 -10.95
N LYS A 200 24.69 -3.68 -11.36
CA LYS A 200 23.93 -2.87 -12.33
C LYS A 200 23.56 -1.49 -11.80
N MET A 201 23.33 -1.36 -10.49
CA MET A 201 23.08 -0.07 -9.84
C MET A 201 24.30 0.87 -9.86
N ILE A 202 25.52 0.32 -9.87
CA ILE A 202 26.75 1.13 -9.99
C ILE A 202 26.96 1.60 -11.44
N GLU A 203 26.46 0.84 -12.41
CA GLU A 203 26.60 1.12 -13.85
C GLU A 203 25.51 2.05 -14.43
N ASP A 204 24.37 2.23 -13.73
CA ASP A 204 23.20 3.04 -14.15
C ASP A 204 23.37 4.55 -13.88
#